data_AF-A0A832GQS6-F1
#
_entry.id   AF-A0A832GQS6-F1
#
_cell.length_a   1.000
_cell.length_b   1.000
_cell.length_c   1.000
_cell.angle_alpha   90.00
_cell.angle_beta   90.00
_cell.angle_gamma   90.00
#
_symmetry.space_group_name_H-M   'P 1'
#
loop_
_entity.id
_entity.type
_entity.pdbx_description
1 polymer ?
#
loop_
_entity_poly.entity_id
_entity_poly.type
_entity_poly.pdbx_seq_one_letter_code
_entity_poly.pdbx_strand_id
1 'polypeptide(L)'
;MSKKNKEKEDFSDFGFDIIKLLSEFQEIELENVEIKVKELEFLLQPFISRIPLPKIEAPPKVKPKEILEEEFHPPIMKYPGEIVEVKIGATKSEGGSRGKTVTIGGEKAPAFYLFESPPPNPPVISIDVFDMKIPLAKAVKMHVEDVLEDPVAWAKKAVEKWGAEVINLHLVSIDPLLKDTKPSEAAKTVEDVLQAVDVPLTVGGCGDPEKDLKVFEKVAEVAEGENILFNSVTLNMDIKKVAEAIKKHNHCVIAFTAMNMDDARELNRKLYEFLPKNKIVIDTTTAALGYGLDYAFTVMERTRLAALMGDAELQHPISSGTTNAWAAREAWMTMESKWGPKELRGPIWETVSALTLLLAGVDYFMMMHPAAVKTVKEVIKKLTVKEETEKIYNWITSLKR
;
A
#
# COMPACT_ATOMS: atom_id res chain seq x y z
N MET A 1 -4.94 -13.33 25.61
CA MET A 1 -5.66 -13.22 26.89
C MET A 1 -4.76 -12.42 27.81
N SER A 2 -5.05 -11.23 28.32
CA SER A 2 -6.33 -10.56 28.54
C SER A 2 -6.18 -9.09 28.14
N LYS A 3 -7.15 -8.58 27.37
CA LYS A 3 -7.59 -7.20 27.51
C LYS A 3 -7.82 -6.94 29.01
N LYS A 4 -7.26 -5.87 29.55
CA LYS A 4 -8.05 -4.98 30.39
C LYS A 4 -7.73 -3.55 29.98
N ASN A 5 -8.81 -2.80 29.86
CA ASN A 5 -8.95 -1.47 29.32
C ASN A 5 -7.81 -0.53 29.75
N LYS A 6 -7.15 0.10 28.77
CA LYS A 6 -6.77 1.51 28.97
C LYS A 6 -8.07 2.29 28.89
N GLU A 7 -8.74 2.40 30.03
CA GLU A 7 -9.54 3.60 30.28
C GLU A 7 -8.60 4.78 30.00
N LYS A 8 -9.08 5.77 29.25
CA LYS A 8 -8.50 7.10 29.37
C LYS A 8 -8.74 7.46 30.83
N GLU A 9 -7.78 7.16 31.70
CA GLU A 9 -7.79 7.66 33.06
C GLU A 9 -7.79 9.18 32.92
N ASP A 10 -8.93 9.73 33.28
CA ASP A 10 -9.09 11.15 33.52
C ASP A 10 -8.11 11.50 34.64
N PHE A 11 -6.97 12.08 34.30
CA PHE A 11 -5.94 12.46 35.27
C PHE A 11 -6.45 13.47 36.31
N SER A 12 -7.68 13.99 36.17
CA SER A 12 -8.33 14.75 37.22
C SER A 12 -8.62 13.93 38.48
N ASP A 13 -8.95 12.63 38.37
CA ASP A 13 -9.21 11.75 39.51
C ASP A 13 -7.91 11.47 40.31
N PHE A 14 -6.77 11.34 39.63
CA PHE A 14 -5.47 11.12 40.27
C PHE A 14 -5.07 12.29 41.20
N GLY A 15 -5.44 13.52 40.83
CA GLY A 15 -5.22 14.70 41.67
C GLY A 15 -6.07 14.70 42.94
N PHE A 16 -7.33 14.24 42.87
CA PHE A 16 -8.21 14.13 44.04
C PHE A 16 -7.75 13.05 45.02
N ASP A 17 -7.24 11.93 44.51
CA ASP A 17 -6.75 10.83 45.34
C ASP A 17 -5.46 11.18 46.10
N ILE A 18 -4.53 11.91 45.49
CA ILE A 18 -3.30 12.38 46.17
C ILE A 18 -3.63 13.36 47.31
N ILE A 19 -4.57 14.29 47.10
CA ILE A 19 -4.96 15.26 48.14
C ILE A 19 -5.64 14.55 49.31
N LYS A 20 -6.49 13.57 49.04
CA LYS A 20 -7.12 12.75 50.08
C LYS A 20 -6.08 11.98 50.88
N LEU A 21 -5.15 11.31 50.20
CA LEU A 21 -4.07 10.56 50.84
C LEU A 21 -3.15 11.47 51.67
N LEU A 22 -2.83 12.68 51.22
CA LEU A 22 -2.02 13.65 51.99
C LEU A 22 -2.76 14.12 53.24
N SER A 23 -4.09 14.30 53.15
CA SER A 23 -4.91 14.69 54.30
C SER A 23 -5.03 13.58 55.36
N GLU A 24 -4.97 12.31 54.94
CA GLU A 24 -5.06 11.16 55.83
C GLU A 24 -3.71 10.75 56.43
N PHE A 25 -2.62 10.85 55.65
CA PHE A 25 -1.31 10.29 56.02
C PHE A 25 -0.21 11.32 56.26
N GLN A 26 -0.48 12.62 56.11
CA GLN A 26 0.43 13.78 56.26
C GLN A 26 1.67 13.81 55.34
N GLU A 27 2.14 12.65 54.86
CA GLU A 27 3.27 12.47 53.96
C GLU A 27 2.96 11.36 52.96
N ILE A 28 3.41 11.52 51.72
CA ILE A 28 3.32 10.48 50.67
C ILE A 28 4.69 10.37 49.99
N GLU A 29 5.16 9.14 49.84
CA GLU A 29 6.37 8.80 49.11
C GLU A 29 5.99 8.04 47.82
N LEU A 30 6.54 8.47 46.68
CA LEU A 30 6.27 7.85 45.37
C LEU A 30 7.50 7.09 44.89
N GLU A 31 7.38 5.77 44.78
CA GLU A 31 8.44 4.90 44.26
C GLU A 31 8.17 4.48 42.79
N ASN A 32 9.23 4.41 41.98
CA ASN A 32 9.21 3.94 40.58
C ASN A 32 8.27 4.72 39.62
N VAL A 33 8.23 6.05 39.71
CA VAL A 33 7.42 6.91 38.82
C VAL A 33 8.31 7.69 37.84
N GLU A 34 7.95 7.71 36.56
CA GLU A 34 8.58 8.55 35.53
C GLU A 34 7.65 9.72 35.13
N ILE A 35 8.05 10.96 35.42
CA ILE A 35 7.26 12.17 35.13
C ILE A 35 7.96 12.96 34.01
N LYS A 36 7.35 13.07 32.82
CA LYS A 36 7.88 13.82 31.68
C LYS A 36 7.07 15.10 31.42
N VAL A 37 7.43 16.19 32.08
CA VAL A 37 6.81 17.51 31.89
C VAL A 37 7.88 18.61 31.88
N LYS A 38 7.61 19.72 31.19
CA LYS A 38 8.53 20.88 31.16
C LYS A 38 8.51 21.69 32.46
N GLU A 39 7.36 21.73 33.14
CA GLU A 39 7.14 22.41 34.40
C GLU A 39 6.00 21.69 35.13
N LEU A 40 6.09 21.56 36.45
CA LEU A 40 5.09 20.94 37.31
C LEU A 40 4.70 21.94 38.40
N GLU A 41 3.45 22.39 38.38
CA GLU A 41 2.94 23.38 39.33
C GLU A 41 1.75 22.81 40.10
N PHE A 42 1.78 22.91 41.43
CA PHE A 42 0.68 22.49 42.30
C PHE A 42 -0.10 23.71 42.76
N LEU A 43 -1.31 23.88 42.23
CA LEU A 43 -2.17 25.02 42.53
C LEU A 43 -3.23 24.64 43.57
N LEU A 44 -2.89 24.82 44.85
CA LEU A 44 -3.80 24.59 45.97
C LEU A 44 -4.78 25.77 46.07
N GLN A 45 -5.99 25.60 45.53
CA GLN A 45 -7.04 26.61 45.74
C GLN A 45 -7.58 26.53 47.18
N PRO A 46 -7.79 27.67 47.87
CA PRO A 46 -8.45 27.66 49.16
C PRO A 46 -9.86 27.11 48.99
N PHE A 47 -10.25 26.20 49.89
CA PHE A 47 -11.60 25.69 49.96
C PHE A 47 -12.57 26.85 50.24
N ILE A 48 -13.19 27.38 49.18
CA ILE A 48 -14.41 28.15 49.33
C ILE A 48 -15.46 27.13 49.78
N SER A 49 -15.92 27.25 51.02
CA SER A 49 -17.09 26.53 51.50
C SER A 49 -18.20 26.69 50.48
N ARG A 50 -18.48 25.62 49.73
CA ARG A 50 -19.60 25.57 48.78
C ARG A 50 -20.84 25.88 49.59
N ILE A 51 -21.42 27.06 49.38
CA ILE A 51 -22.82 27.30 49.75
C ILE A 51 -23.59 26.16 49.10
N PRO A 52 -24.36 25.36 49.84
CA PRO A 52 -25.13 24.28 49.25
C PRO A 52 -26.07 24.93 48.23
N LEU A 53 -25.78 24.73 46.95
CA LEU A 53 -26.80 24.94 45.93
C LEU A 53 -27.96 24.02 46.33
N PRO A 54 -29.22 24.52 46.32
CA PRO A 54 -30.35 23.67 46.60
C PRO A 54 -30.22 22.43 45.72
N LYS A 55 -30.28 21.25 46.35
CA LYS A 55 -30.33 19.97 45.63
C LYS A 55 -31.56 20.05 44.73
N ILE A 56 -31.34 20.35 43.46
CA ILE A 56 -32.31 20.04 42.43
C ILE A 56 -32.28 18.52 42.40
N GLU A 57 -33.30 17.90 43.01
CA GLU A 57 -33.50 16.46 42.87
C GLU A 57 -33.54 16.18 41.37
N ALA A 58 -32.53 15.47 40.87
CA ALA A 58 -32.58 14.99 39.50
C ALA A 58 -33.89 14.21 39.36
N PRO A 59 -34.72 14.50 38.34
CA PRO A 59 -35.96 13.79 38.16
C PRO A 59 -35.68 12.29 38.19
N PRO A 60 -36.58 11.47 38.76
CA PRO A 60 -36.36 10.03 38.87
C PRO A 60 -35.92 9.50 37.50
N LYS A 61 -34.82 8.75 37.44
CA LYS A 61 -34.36 8.10 36.20
C LYS A 61 -35.41 7.08 35.78
N VAL A 62 -36.43 7.55 35.07
CA VAL A 62 -37.47 6.72 34.48
C VAL A 62 -36.76 5.85 33.44
N LYS A 63 -36.85 4.52 33.59
CA LYS A 63 -36.36 3.62 32.55
C LYS A 63 -37.10 3.96 31.25
N PRO A 64 -36.40 4.18 30.12
CA PRO A 64 -37.06 4.47 28.85
C PRO A 64 -38.10 3.38 28.58
N LYS A 65 -39.36 3.78 28.41
CA LYS A 65 -40.45 2.85 28.07
C LYS A 65 -40.41 2.45 26.59
N GLU A 66 -39.74 3.27 25.79
CA GLU A 66 -39.65 3.15 24.33
C GLU A 66 -38.21 3.45 23.90
N ILE A 67 -37.80 2.86 22.78
CA ILE A 67 -36.50 3.10 22.17
C ILE A 67 -36.56 4.45 21.45
N LEU A 68 -35.54 5.29 21.61
CA LEU A 68 -35.42 6.52 20.83
C LEU A 68 -35.23 6.15 19.36
N GLU A 69 -36.17 6.54 18.52
CA GLU A 69 -36.06 6.43 17.07
C GLU A 69 -35.26 7.63 16.56
N GLU A 70 -34.09 7.37 15.99
CA GLU A 70 -33.23 8.37 15.35
C GLU A 70 -32.94 7.90 13.91
N GLU A 71 -32.96 8.83 12.97
CA GLU A 71 -32.64 8.54 11.58
C GLU A 71 -31.12 8.36 11.44
N PHE A 72 -30.70 7.23 10.85
CA PHE A 72 -29.28 6.98 10.59
C PHE A 72 -28.82 7.82 9.39
N HIS A 73 -27.91 8.74 9.64
CA HIS A 73 -27.17 9.44 8.58
C HIS A 73 -25.78 8.82 8.45
N PRO A 74 -25.40 8.27 7.28
CA PRO A 74 -24.05 7.79 7.04
C PRO A 74 -23.04 8.92 7.31
N PRO A 75 -21.91 8.64 7.98
CA PRO A 75 -20.89 9.65 8.28
C PRO A 75 -20.08 9.97 7.01
N ILE A 76 -20.65 10.76 6.10
CA ILE A 76 -20.01 11.16 4.84
C ILE A 76 -19.01 12.29 5.11
N MET A 77 -17.74 12.02 4.83
CA MET A 77 -16.66 13.02 4.86
C MET A 77 -16.42 13.58 3.45
N LYS A 78 -15.99 14.85 3.37
CA LYS A 78 -15.51 15.47 2.12
C LYS A 78 -13.99 15.56 2.14
N TYR A 79 -13.36 15.04 1.10
CA TYR A 79 -11.92 15.10 0.91
C TYR A 79 -11.59 16.20 -0.13
N PRO A 80 -10.70 17.16 0.20
CA PRO A 80 -10.33 18.22 -0.74
C PRO A 80 -9.38 17.77 -1.85
N GLY A 81 -8.71 16.63 -1.68
CA GLY A 81 -7.76 16.08 -2.63
C GLY A 81 -8.30 14.88 -3.43
N GLU A 82 -7.65 14.60 -4.55
CA GLU A 82 -7.90 13.42 -5.38
C GLU A 82 -6.58 12.83 -5.84
N ILE A 83 -6.58 11.53 -6.10
CA ILE A 83 -5.41 10.82 -6.60
C ILE A 83 -5.36 10.97 -8.12
N VAL A 84 -4.22 11.34 -8.69
CA VAL A 84 -4.10 11.45 -10.15
C VAL A 84 -4.18 10.07 -10.81
N GLU A 85 -4.79 10.02 -11.98
CA GLU A 85 -4.81 8.80 -12.79
C GLU A 85 -3.50 8.64 -13.55
N VAL A 86 -2.89 7.45 -13.48
CA VAL A 86 -1.71 7.07 -14.26
C VAL A 86 -2.11 5.95 -15.22
N LYS A 87 -1.98 6.21 -16.52
CA LYS A 87 -2.21 5.21 -17.58
C LYS A 87 -0.89 4.50 -17.90
N ILE A 88 -0.91 3.18 -17.94
CA ILE A 88 0.22 2.31 -18.31
C ILE A 88 -0.13 1.57 -19.60
N GLY A 89 0.82 1.55 -20.53
CA GLY A 89 0.61 1.05 -21.88
C GLY A 89 0.05 2.11 -22.83
N ALA A 90 0.21 1.87 -24.12
CA ALA A 90 -0.39 2.64 -25.19
C ALA A 90 -0.79 1.72 -26.35
N THR A 91 -2.00 1.94 -26.88
CA THR A 91 -2.50 1.21 -28.05
C THR A 91 -1.94 1.77 -29.36
N LYS A 92 -2.22 1.10 -30.48
CA LYS A 92 -1.88 1.59 -31.84
C LYS A 92 -2.40 3.00 -32.13
N SER A 93 -3.59 3.36 -31.61
CA SER A 93 -4.14 4.71 -31.77
C SER A 93 -3.43 5.78 -30.94
N GLU A 94 -2.65 5.37 -29.93
CA GLU A 94 -1.89 6.24 -29.03
C GLU A 94 -0.38 6.23 -29.34
N GLY A 95 0.05 5.49 -30.37
CA GLY A 95 1.44 5.39 -30.80
C GLY A 95 2.23 4.20 -30.22
N GLY A 96 1.60 3.35 -29.41
CA GLY A 96 2.19 2.10 -28.91
C GLY A 96 1.72 0.88 -29.68
N SER A 97 2.02 -0.32 -29.16
CA SER A 97 1.59 -1.59 -29.77
C SER A 97 0.79 -2.49 -28.86
N ARG A 98 0.48 -2.05 -27.62
CA ARG A 98 -0.31 -2.83 -26.66
C ARG A 98 -1.72 -3.09 -27.20
N GLY A 99 -2.27 -4.27 -26.91
CA GLY A 99 -3.66 -4.60 -27.19
C GLY A 99 -4.65 -3.99 -26.19
N LYS A 100 -4.18 -3.63 -25.00
CA LYS A 100 -4.95 -2.91 -23.97
C LYS A 100 -4.05 -2.00 -23.14
N THR A 101 -4.68 -1.04 -22.48
CA THR A 101 -4.04 -0.20 -21.45
C THR A 101 -4.65 -0.49 -20.09
N VAL A 102 -3.96 -0.11 -19.02
CA VAL A 102 -4.50 -0.08 -17.67
C VAL A 102 -4.37 1.33 -17.11
N THR A 103 -5.33 1.74 -16.30
CA THR A 103 -5.28 3.02 -15.57
C THR A 103 -5.40 2.70 -14.09
N ILE A 104 -4.58 3.34 -13.26
CA ILE A 104 -4.61 3.25 -11.80
C ILE A 104 -4.79 4.65 -11.20
N GLY A 105 -5.33 4.74 -9.99
CA GLY A 105 -5.61 6.02 -9.32
C GLY A 105 -7.01 6.56 -9.60
N GLY A 106 -7.22 7.85 -9.27
CA GLY A 106 -8.50 8.54 -9.43
C GLY A 106 -9.39 8.52 -8.18
N GLU A 107 -8.91 7.95 -7.07
CA GLU A 107 -9.64 7.86 -5.82
C GLU A 107 -9.90 9.25 -5.21
N LYS A 108 -11.11 9.43 -4.65
CA LYS A 108 -11.56 10.65 -3.96
C LYS A 108 -12.01 10.41 -2.52
N ALA A 109 -11.85 9.17 -2.06
CA ALA A 109 -12.19 8.71 -0.73
C ALA A 109 -11.20 7.60 -0.33
N PRO A 110 -11.09 7.25 0.96
CA PRO A 110 -10.26 6.13 1.40
C PRO A 110 -10.66 4.81 0.74
N ALA A 111 -9.74 3.85 0.76
CA ALA A 111 -9.89 2.56 0.08
C ALA A 111 -11.21 1.88 0.47
N PHE A 112 -12.04 1.58 -0.52
CA PHE A 112 -13.35 0.90 -0.38
C PHE A 112 -14.41 1.66 0.42
N TYR A 113 -14.29 2.98 0.58
CA TYR A 113 -15.38 3.83 1.07
C TYR A 113 -16.40 4.08 -0.06
N LEU A 114 -16.96 2.99 -0.60
CA LEU A 114 -17.86 2.98 -1.77
C LEU A 114 -19.15 3.81 -1.55
N PHE A 115 -19.51 4.04 -0.29
CA PHE A 115 -20.65 4.86 0.10
C PHE A 115 -20.39 6.36 -0.08
N GLU A 116 -19.12 6.80 -0.07
CA GLU A 116 -18.74 8.21 -0.28
C GLU A 116 -18.39 8.45 -1.75
N SER A 117 -17.41 7.69 -2.27
CA SER A 117 -16.97 7.80 -3.66
C SER A 117 -16.38 6.47 -4.12
N PRO A 118 -17.08 5.72 -4.99
CA PRO A 118 -16.50 4.56 -5.65
C PRO A 118 -15.23 4.95 -6.44
N PRO A 119 -14.15 4.16 -6.38
CA PRO A 119 -12.95 4.43 -7.16
C PRO A 119 -13.24 4.26 -8.66
N PRO A 120 -12.75 5.14 -9.53
CA PRO A 120 -12.99 5.05 -10.98
C PRO A 120 -12.22 3.90 -11.62
N ASN A 121 -11.05 3.54 -11.07
CA ASN A 121 -10.20 2.47 -11.57
C ASN A 121 -9.97 1.43 -10.44
N PRO A 122 -10.09 0.13 -10.73
CA PRO A 122 -9.75 -0.91 -9.75
C PRO A 122 -8.22 -1.07 -9.62
N PRO A 123 -7.71 -1.52 -8.47
CA PRO A 123 -6.31 -1.92 -8.34
C PRO A 123 -5.92 -3.01 -9.35
N VAL A 124 -4.70 -2.92 -9.87
CA VAL A 124 -4.15 -3.79 -10.93
C VAL A 124 -3.09 -4.71 -10.34
N ILE A 125 -3.04 -5.95 -10.84
CA ILE A 125 -1.99 -6.92 -10.49
C ILE A 125 -1.09 -7.17 -11.69
N SER A 126 0.20 -6.91 -11.51
CA SER A 126 1.26 -7.37 -12.40
C SER A 126 1.87 -8.69 -11.92
N ILE A 127 2.44 -9.43 -12.88
CA ILE A 127 3.15 -10.68 -12.58
C ILE A 127 4.64 -10.50 -12.87
N ASP A 128 5.46 -10.86 -11.88
CA ASP A 128 6.91 -10.83 -11.95
C ASP A 128 7.46 -11.87 -12.94
N VAL A 129 8.35 -11.39 -13.81
CA VAL A 129 9.14 -12.16 -14.77
C VAL A 129 10.59 -11.72 -14.63
N PHE A 130 11.55 -12.62 -14.74
CA PHE A 130 12.98 -12.32 -14.59
C PHE A 130 13.72 -12.58 -15.90
N ASP A 131 14.62 -11.68 -16.27
CA ASP A 131 15.44 -11.78 -17.49
C ASP A 131 16.53 -12.87 -17.43
N MET A 132 16.76 -13.43 -16.24
CA MET A 132 17.62 -14.57 -16.03
C MET A 132 17.06 -15.50 -14.96
N LYS A 133 17.57 -16.73 -14.97
CA LYS A 133 17.29 -17.71 -13.91
C LYS A 133 17.76 -17.18 -12.55
N ILE A 134 16.81 -17.08 -11.63
CA ILE A 134 17.06 -16.75 -10.23
C ILE A 134 16.62 -17.89 -9.30
N PRO A 135 17.17 -17.97 -8.07
CA PRO A 135 16.63 -18.86 -7.05
C PRO A 135 15.19 -18.48 -6.70
N LEU A 136 14.25 -19.42 -6.86
CA LEU A 136 12.85 -19.25 -6.47
C LEU A 136 12.46 -20.28 -5.42
N ALA A 137 11.55 -19.89 -4.53
CA ALA A 137 10.87 -20.81 -3.64
C ALA A 137 10.18 -21.91 -4.46
N LYS A 138 10.25 -23.17 -3.99
CA LYS A 138 9.70 -24.32 -4.73
C LYS A 138 8.23 -24.15 -5.14
N ALA A 139 7.42 -23.56 -4.25
CA ALA A 139 6.00 -23.31 -4.49
C ALA A 139 5.76 -22.39 -5.70
N VAL A 140 6.65 -21.43 -5.93
CA VAL A 140 6.60 -20.56 -7.12
C VAL A 140 7.22 -21.28 -8.31
N LYS A 141 8.43 -21.82 -8.11
CA LYS A 141 9.26 -22.40 -9.17
C LYS A 141 8.50 -23.44 -9.98
N MET A 142 7.74 -24.32 -9.33
CA MET A 142 6.97 -25.39 -9.99
C MET A 142 5.97 -24.89 -11.04
N HIS A 143 5.58 -23.62 -11.01
CA HIS A 143 4.69 -23.02 -12.00
C HIS A 143 5.42 -22.46 -13.23
N VAL A 144 6.74 -22.30 -13.16
CA VAL A 144 7.58 -21.65 -14.18
C VAL A 144 8.75 -22.52 -14.66
N GLU A 145 8.86 -23.78 -14.23
CA GLU A 145 10.04 -24.63 -14.51
C GLU A 145 10.39 -24.74 -16.00
N ASP A 146 9.38 -24.77 -16.85
CA ASP A 146 9.44 -24.83 -18.31
C ASP A 146 9.86 -23.52 -18.99
N VAL A 147 9.84 -22.39 -18.26
CA VAL A 147 10.08 -21.04 -18.79
C VAL A 147 11.12 -20.23 -17.98
N LEU A 148 11.76 -20.84 -16.98
CA LEU A 148 12.71 -20.19 -16.06
C LEU A 148 13.91 -19.49 -16.72
N GLU A 149 14.24 -19.89 -17.95
CA GLU A 149 15.38 -19.36 -18.72
C GLU A 149 14.94 -18.56 -19.95
N ASP A 150 13.64 -18.38 -20.14
CA ASP A 150 13.05 -17.67 -21.28
C ASP A 150 12.03 -16.62 -20.79
N PRO A 151 12.45 -15.35 -20.60
CA PRO A 151 11.56 -14.29 -20.14
C PRO A 151 10.39 -14.03 -21.09
N VAL A 152 10.55 -14.30 -22.39
CA VAL A 152 9.49 -14.14 -23.39
C VAL A 152 8.42 -15.22 -23.20
N ALA A 153 8.83 -16.49 -23.11
CA ALA A 153 7.91 -17.59 -22.84
C ALA A 153 7.24 -17.45 -21.47
N TRP A 154 7.96 -16.95 -20.46
CA TRP A 154 7.41 -16.68 -19.14
C TRP A 154 6.36 -15.58 -19.20
N ALA A 155 6.63 -14.44 -19.83
CA ALA A 155 5.64 -13.37 -19.99
C ALA A 155 4.36 -13.87 -20.69
N LYS A 156 4.49 -14.63 -21.79
CA LYS A 156 3.35 -15.25 -22.46
C LYS A 156 2.56 -16.18 -21.53
N LYS A 157 3.26 -17.06 -20.80
CA LYS A 157 2.64 -17.97 -19.84
C LYS A 157 1.88 -17.21 -18.74
N ALA A 158 2.45 -16.12 -18.22
CA ALA A 158 1.80 -15.30 -17.20
C ALA A 158 0.51 -14.65 -17.70
N VAL A 159 0.49 -14.14 -18.94
CA VAL A 159 -0.72 -13.60 -19.57
C VAL A 159 -1.75 -14.70 -19.84
N GLU A 160 -1.35 -15.78 -20.52
CA GLU A 160 -2.27 -16.80 -21.02
C GLU A 160 -2.83 -17.72 -19.93
N LYS A 161 -2.03 -18.07 -18.91
CA LYS A 161 -2.41 -19.04 -17.88
C LYS A 161 -2.90 -18.38 -16.61
N TRP A 162 -2.40 -17.19 -16.26
CA TRP A 162 -2.67 -16.55 -14.97
C TRP A 162 -3.39 -15.22 -15.10
N GLY A 163 -3.63 -14.75 -16.33
CA GLY A 163 -4.42 -13.55 -16.58
C GLY A 163 -3.74 -12.27 -16.10
N ALA A 164 -2.41 -12.21 -16.23
CA ALA A 164 -1.62 -11.02 -15.92
C ALA A 164 -2.20 -9.78 -16.63
N GLU A 165 -2.40 -8.70 -15.88
CA GLU A 165 -2.91 -7.45 -16.44
C GLU A 165 -1.78 -6.55 -16.93
N VAL A 166 -0.61 -6.70 -16.31
CA VAL A 166 0.67 -6.06 -16.64
C VAL A 166 1.76 -7.11 -16.39
N ILE A 167 2.83 -7.08 -17.18
CA ILE A 167 4.04 -7.87 -16.87
C ILE A 167 5.04 -6.97 -16.16
N ASN A 168 5.60 -7.43 -15.05
CA ASN A 168 6.68 -6.74 -14.34
C ASN A 168 7.99 -7.48 -14.59
N LEU A 169 8.75 -7.01 -15.56
CA LEU A 169 10.00 -7.63 -16.00
C LEU A 169 11.17 -7.08 -15.19
N HIS A 170 11.76 -7.90 -14.32
CA HIS A 170 12.96 -7.58 -13.55
C HIS A 170 14.22 -7.90 -14.34
N LEU A 171 15.03 -6.88 -14.61
CA LEU A 171 16.30 -7.00 -15.30
C LEU A 171 17.43 -7.36 -14.32
N VAL A 172 17.34 -8.51 -13.65
CA VAL A 172 18.32 -8.95 -12.64
C VAL A 172 19.70 -9.17 -13.25
N SER A 173 19.77 -9.55 -14.52
CA SER A 173 21.04 -9.86 -15.17
C SER A 173 21.97 -8.66 -15.37
N ILE A 174 21.45 -7.43 -15.27
CA ILE A 174 22.27 -6.22 -15.43
C ILE A 174 23.15 -5.94 -14.20
N ASP A 175 22.87 -6.56 -13.06
CA ASP A 175 23.65 -6.36 -11.82
C ASP A 175 25.15 -6.59 -12.09
N PRO A 176 26.01 -5.57 -11.84
CA PRO A 176 27.46 -5.67 -12.02
C PRO A 176 28.13 -6.79 -11.21
N LEU A 177 27.50 -7.24 -10.14
CA LEU A 177 27.97 -8.34 -9.28
C LEU A 177 27.48 -9.72 -9.73
N LEU A 178 26.56 -9.77 -10.70
CA LEU A 178 26.02 -11.02 -11.27
C LEU A 178 26.54 -11.24 -12.69
N LYS A 179 25.73 -10.92 -13.71
CA LYS A 179 26.06 -11.13 -15.12
C LYS A 179 26.56 -9.85 -15.80
N ASP A 180 26.35 -8.69 -15.20
CA ASP A 180 26.69 -7.38 -15.77
C ASP A 180 26.20 -7.19 -17.22
N THR A 181 25.02 -7.72 -17.56
CA THR A 181 24.46 -7.66 -18.91
C THR A 181 24.44 -6.23 -19.43
N LYS A 182 24.82 -6.05 -20.70
CA LYS A 182 24.97 -4.72 -21.28
C LYS A 182 23.60 -4.05 -21.46
N PRO A 183 23.50 -2.71 -21.35
CA PRO A 183 22.27 -1.97 -21.60
C PRO A 183 21.53 -2.31 -22.89
N SER A 184 22.26 -2.50 -24.00
CA SER A 184 21.66 -2.89 -25.29
C SER A 184 21.06 -4.29 -25.29
N GLU A 185 21.66 -5.24 -24.57
CA GLU A 185 21.17 -6.61 -24.46
C GLU A 185 19.93 -6.66 -23.56
N ALA A 186 19.96 -5.95 -22.44
CA ALA A 186 18.80 -5.83 -21.54
C ALA A 186 17.62 -5.14 -22.24
N ALA A 187 17.87 -4.05 -22.98
CA ALA A 187 16.85 -3.39 -23.80
C ALA A 187 16.28 -4.33 -24.87
N LYS A 188 17.10 -5.20 -25.47
CA LYS A 188 16.62 -6.19 -26.43
C LYS A 188 15.67 -7.20 -25.79
N THR A 189 15.97 -7.67 -24.57
CA THR A 189 15.04 -8.51 -23.80
C THR A 189 13.69 -7.81 -23.57
N VAL A 190 13.70 -6.52 -23.24
CA VAL A 190 12.46 -5.73 -23.08
C VAL A 190 11.68 -5.66 -24.39
N GLU A 191 12.36 -5.36 -25.51
CA GLU A 191 11.75 -5.32 -26.85
C GLU A 191 11.10 -6.65 -27.22
N ASP A 192 11.81 -7.77 -26.99
CA ASP A 192 11.31 -9.10 -27.33
C ASP A 192 10.07 -9.47 -26.49
N VAL A 193 10.04 -9.06 -25.21
CA VAL A 193 8.86 -9.22 -24.35
C VAL A 193 7.71 -8.32 -24.80
N LEU A 194 7.99 -7.06 -25.17
CA LEU A 194 6.99 -6.14 -25.72
C LEU A 194 6.34 -6.72 -26.98
N GLN A 195 7.10 -7.36 -27.86
CA GLN A 195 6.59 -7.99 -29.08
C GLN A 195 5.81 -9.29 -28.81
N ALA A 196 6.03 -9.91 -27.65
CA ALA A 196 5.49 -11.20 -27.29
C ALA A 196 4.12 -11.15 -26.59
N VAL A 197 3.79 -10.05 -25.91
CA VAL A 197 2.55 -9.90 -25.15
C VAL A 197 1.83 -8.59 -25.45
N ASP A 198 0.51 -8.63 -25.43
CA ASP A 198 -0.36 -7.48 -25.72
C ASP A 198 -0.67 -6.61 -24.49
N VAL A 199 -0.23 -7.03 -23.29
CA VAL A 199 -0.47 -6.31 -22.04
C VAL A 199 0.61 -5.24 -21.81
N PRO A 200 0.34 -4.19 -21.01
CA PRO A 200 1.35 -3.21 -20.61
C PRO A 200 2.53 -3.85 -19.87
N LEU A 201 3.66 -3.14 -19.87
CA LEU A 201 4.92 -3.60 -19.30
C LEU A 201 5.42 -2.64 -18.22
N THR A 202 5.93 -3.20 -17.14
CA THR A 202 6.77 -2.53 -16.14
C THR A 202 8.16 -3.13 -16.20
N VAL A 203 9.19 -2.29 -16.12
CA VAL A 203 10.59 -2.73 -16.24
C VAL A 203 11.36 -2.38 -14.96
N GLY A 204 11.76 -3.43 -14.26
CA GLY A 204 12.56 -3.44 -13.04
C GLY A 204 14.07 -3.32 -13.31
N GLY A 205 14.76 -2.42 -12.63
CA GLY A 205 16.24 -2.40 -12.58
C GLY A 205 16.82 -3.46 -11.62
N CYS A 206 18.13 -3.39 -11.38
CA CYS A 206 18.84 -4.23 -10.40
C CYS A 206 19.04 -3.53 -9.05
N GLY A 207 18.83 -2.22 -8.97
CA GLY A 207 19.02 -1.42 -7.77
C GLY A 207 20.37 -0.68 -7.71
N ASP A 208 21.27 -0.88 -8.68
CA ASP A 208 22.48 -0.06 -8.81
C ASP A 208 22.15 1.24 -9.57
N PRO A 209 22.30 2.44 -8.94
CA PRO A 209 21.83 3.70 -9.52
C PRO A 209 22.46 4.05 -10.87
N GLU A 210 23.74 3.72 -11.08
CA GLU A 210 24.45 4.07 -12.31
C GLU A 210 24.14 3.08 -13.44
N LYS A 211 24.08 1.78 -13.12
CA LYS A 211 23.73 0.74 -14.07
C LYS A 211 22.29 0.87 -14.52
N ASP A 212 21.36 1.05 -13.58
CA ASP A 212 19.94 1.20 -13.86
C ASP A 212 19.69 2.42 -14.75
N LEU A 213 20.34 3.56 -14.49
CA LEU A 213 20.25 4.73 -15.37
C LEU A 213 20.65 4.41 -16.81
N LYS A 214 21.83 3.80 -17.01
CA LYS A 214 22.34 3.46 -18.36
C LYS A 214 21.42 2.48 -19.09
N VAL A 215 20.83 1.53 -18.36
CA VAL A 215 19.89 0.55 -18.90
C VAL A 215 18.56 1.23 -19.22
N PHE A 216 18.01 2.04 -18.32
CA PHE A 216 16.74 2.73 -18.51
C PHE A 216 16.77 3.71 -19.69
N GLU A 217 17.89 4.41 -19.93
CA GLU A 217 18.04 5.24 -21.14
C GLU A 217 17.86 4.42 -22.43
N LYS A 218 18.40 3.20 -22.48
CA LYS A 218 18.27 2.30 -23.64
C LYS A 218 16.91 1.64 -23.72
N VAL A 219 16.34 1.25 -22.59
CA VAL A 219 14.99 0.69 -22.50
C VAL A 219 13.95 1.72 -22.95
N ALA A 220 14.08 2.99 -22.54
CA ALA A 220 13.18 4.06 -22.96
C ALA A 220 13.21 4.28 -24.48
N GLU A 221 14.40 4.19 -25.10
CA GLU A 221 14.57 4.32 -26.54
C GLU A 221 13.86 3.18 -27.31
N VAL A 222 14.06 1.92 -26.91
CA VAL A 222 13.44 0.77 -27.61
C VAL A 222 11.95 0.62 -27.33
N ALA A 223 11.48 1.13 -26.19
CA ALA A 223 10.08 1.08 -25.77
C ALA A 223 9.30 2.35 -26.17
N GLU A 224 9.87 3.22 -27.02
CA GLU A 224 9.25 4.50 -27.38
C GLU A 224 7.80 4.33 -27.84
N GLY A 225 6.92 5.16 -27.31
CA GLY A 225 5.49 5.11 -27.62
C GLY A 225 4.71 4.05 -26.83
N GLU A 226 5.34 3.07 -26.20
CA GLU A 226 4.65 1.99 -25.45
C GLU A 226 4.11 2.43 -24.08
N ASN A 227 4.52 3.60 -23.58
CA ASN A 227 4.11 4.14 -22.28
C ASN A 227 4.28 3.11 -21.13
N ILE A 228 5.46 2.49 -21.05
CA ILE A 228 5.83 1.55 -19.99
C ILE A 228 5.99 2.26 -18.63
N LEU A 229 6.01 1.47 -17.56
CA LEU A 229 6.29 1.94 -16.20
C LEU A 229 7.70 1.50 -15.77
N PHE A 230 8.58 2.44 -15.45
CA PHE A 230 9.90 2.11 -14.90
C PHE A 230 9.84 1.84 -13.41
N ASN A 231 10.44 0.75 -12.97
CA ASN A 231 10.54 0.32 -11.57
C ASN A 231 12.02 0.21 -11.17
N SER A 232 12.61 1.20 -10.51
CA SER A 232 12.04 2.45 -10.02
C SER A 232 13.11 3.54 -10.07
N VAL A 233 12.70 4.79 -9.83
CA VAL A 233 13.62 5.89 -9.56
C VAL A 233 13.70 6.09 -8.05
N THR A 234 14.92 6.29 -7.55
CA THR A 234 15.20 6.53 -6.12
C THR A 234 15.94 7.85 -5.93
N LEU A 235 16.03 8.32 -4.67
CA LEU A 235 16.79 9.52 -4.33
C LEU A 235 18.30 9.41 -4.60
N ASN A 236 18.83 8.19 -4.78
CA ASN A 236 20.25 7.94 -5.01
C ASN A 236 20.64 7.96 -6.50
N MET A 237 19.68 8.09 -7.41
CA MET A 237 19.93 8.18 -8.86
C MET A 237 20.19 9.62 -9.31
N ASP A 238 20.74 9.79 -10.50
CA ASP A 238 20.69 11.06 -11.23
C ASP A 238 19.25 11.29 -11.73
N ILE A 239 18.40 11.82 -10.82
CA ILE A 239 16.95 12.00 -11.04
C ILE A 239 16.68 12.79 -12.32
N LYS A 240 17.49 13.82 -12.60
CA LYS A 240 17.33 14.63 -13.80
C LYS A 240 17.48 13.79 -15.06
N LYS A 241 18.58 13.05 -15.19
CA LYS A 241 18.84 12.25 -16.41
C LYS A 241 17.79 11.16 -16.60
N VAL A 242 17.46 10.41 -15.55
CA VAL A 242 16.46 9.34 -15.66
C VAL A 242 15.07 9.92 -15.98
N ALA A 243 14.67 11.03 -15.36
CA ALA A 243 13.38 11.66 -15.65
C ALA A 243 13.32 12.27 -17.05
N GLU A 244 14.42 12.85 -17.56
CA GLU A 244 14.52 13.33 -18.94
C GLU A 244 14.40 12.18 -19.95
N ALA A 245 15.03 11.03 -19.70
CA ALA A 245 14.89 9.84 -20.54
C ALA A 245 13.44 9.32 -20.57
N ILE A 246 12.81 9.21 -19.40
CA ILE A 246 11.40 8.80 -19.26
C ILE A 246 10.46 9.78 -19.97
N LYS A 247 10.67 11.09 -19.79
CA LYS A 247 9.88 12.14 -20.43
C LYS A 247 9.99 12.08 -21.95
N LYS A 248 11.21 11.96 -22.47
CA LYS A 248 11.51 12.01 -23.91
C LYS A 248 10.73 10.95 -24.69
N HIS A 249 10.57 9.75 -24.11
CA HIS A 249 9.89 8.63 -24.73
C HIS A 249 8.45 8.39 -24.19
N ASN A 250 7.93 9.34 -23.40
CA ASN A 250 6.56 9.37 -22.86
C ASN A 250 6.20 8.18 -21.95
N HIS A 251 7.10 7.82 -21.04
CA HIS A 251 6.91 6.73 -20.07
C HIS A 251 6.50 7.22 -18.68
N CYS A 252 6.13 6.27 -17.82
CA CYS A 252 5.79 6.49 -16.42
C CYS A 252 6.90 5.95 -15.50
N VAL A 253 6.88 6.33 -14.22
CA VAL A 253 7.88 5.92 -13.24
C VAL A 253 7.24 5.57 -11.89
N ILE A 254 7.80 4.55 -11.24
CA ILE A 254 7.63 4.31 -9.81
C ILE A 254 8.72 5.10 -9.06
N ALA A 255 8.30 6.02 -8.21
CA ALA A 255 9.13 6.78 -7.28
C ALA A 255 9.25 6.00 -5.97
N PHE A 256 10.38 5.31 -5.79
CA PHE A 256 10.60 4.40 -4.68
C PHE A 256 11.33 5.08 -3.51
N THR A 257 10.81 4.88 -2.29
CA THR A 257 11.42 5.31 -1.03
C THR A 257 11.32 4.24 0.05
N ALA A 258 12.26 4.25 0.99
CA ALA A 258 12.37 3.25 2.04
C ALA A 258 11.48 3.58 3.25
N MET A 259 10.18 3.23 3.18
CA MET A 259 9.21 3.38 4.28
C MET A 259 9.15 4.79 4.89
N ASN A 260 9.35 5.82 4.07
CA ASN A 260 9.40 7.21 4.51
C ASN A 260 8.57 8.11 3.59
N MET A 261 7.55 8.75 4.19
CA MET A 261 6.63 9.64 3.51
C MET A 261 7.26 11.01 3.17
N ASP A 262 8.22 11.48 3.97
CA ASP A 262 8.92 12.75 3.70
C ASP A 262 9.89 12.59 2.53
N ASP A 263 10.56 11.44 2.43
CA ASP A 263 11.38 11.09 1.27
C ASP A 263 10.50 10.96 0.02
N ALA A 264 9.27 10.44 0.14
CA ALA A 264 8.33 10.34 -0.98
C ALA A 264 7.94 11.72 -1.50
N ARG A 265 7.65 12.67 -0.59
CA ARG A 265 7.44 14.08 -0.93
C ARG A 265 8.64 14.69 -1.64
N GLU A 266 9.84 14.48 -1.09
CA GLU A 266 11.07 15.01 -1.68
C GLU A 266 11.30 14.47 -3.08
N LEU A 267 11.19 13.16 -3.27
CA LEU A 267 11.40 12.52 -4.56
C LEU A 267 10.36 13.00 -5.59
N ASN A 268 9.09 13.09 -5.20
CA ASN A 268 8.03 13.61 -6.07
C ASN A 268 8.29 15.07 -6.48
N ARG A 269 8.65 15.94 -5.54
CA ARG A 269 9.03 17.34 -5.84
C ARG A 269 10.14 17.43 -6.89
N LYS A 270 11.20 16.62 -6.74
CA LYS A 270 12.31 16.57 -7.70
C LYS A 270 11.86 16.07 -9.07
N LEU A 271 10.96 15.08 -9.12
CA LEU A 271 10.43 14.55 -10.38
C LEU A 271 9.51 15.55 -11.10
N TYR A 272 8.79 16.42 -10.38
CA TYR A 272 7.88 17.42 -10.98
C TYR A 272 8.57 18.44 -11.88
N GLU A 273 9.88 18.66 -11.71
CA GLU A 273 10.65 19.53 -12.61
C GLU A 273 10.71 18.97 -14.05
N PHE A 274 10.49 17.66 -14.21
CA PHE A 274 10.69 16.95 -15.48
C PHE A 274 9.41 16.26 -15.95
N LEU A 275 8.68 15.60 -15.04
CA LEU A 275 7.52 14.75 -15.32
C LEU A 275 6.22 15.37 -14.79
N PRO A 276 5.12 15.27 -15.55
CA PRO A 276 3.81 15.63 -15.03
C PRO A 276 3.36 14.60 -13.97
N LYS A 277 2.48 15.02 -13.05
CA LYS A 277 2.06 14.19 -11.92
C LYS A 277 1.45 12.85 -12.33
N ASN A 278 0.73 12.81 -13.46
CA ASN A 278 0.10 11.62 -14.04
C ASN A 278 1.10 10.63 -14.69
N LYS A 279 2.39 10.80 -14.45
CA LYS A 279 3.46 9.86 -14.85
C LYS A 279 4.19 9.26 -13.66
N ILE A 280 3.74 9.53 -12.43
CA ILE A 280 4.44 9.12 -11.19
C ILE A 280 3.51 8.25 -10.35
N VAL A 281 4.03 7.10 -9.92
CA VAL A 281 3.44 6.18 -8.95
C VAL A 281 4.36 6.13 -7.74
N ILE A 282 3.83 6.20 -6.52
CA ILE A 282 4.63 6.11 -5.30
C ILE A 282 4.85 4.63 -4.93
N ASP A 283 6.05 4.28 -4.49
CA ASP A 283 6.31 3.05 -3.73
C ASP A 283 7.03 3.43 -2.42
N THR A 284 6.36 3.27 -1.28
CA THR A 284 6.98 3.51 0.04
C THR A 284 7.58 2.24 0.65
N THR A 285 7.95 1.26 -0.18
CA THR A 285 8.43 -0.08 0.19
C THR A 285 7.38 -0.96 0.86
N THR A 286 7.26 -2.19 0.37
CA THR A 286 6.49 -3.26 1.02
C THR A 286 7.39 -4.15 1.86
N ALA A 287 7.04 -4.36 3.14
CA ALA A 287 7.63 -5.42 3.96
C ALA A 287 6.77 -6.70 3.93
N ALA A 288 7.41 -7.84 4.15
CA ALA A 288 6.71 -9.12 4.25
C ALA A 288 5.86 -9.20 5.54
N LEU A 289 4.78 -9.99 5.49
CA LEU A 289 3.98 -10.32 6.68
C LEU A 289 4.89 -10.89 7.79
N GLY A 290 4.81 -10.30 8.98
CA GLY A 290 5.65 -10.66 10.13
C GLY A 290 7.03 -9.97 10.17
N TYR A 291 7.35 -9.15 9.18
CA TYR A 291 8.66 -8.48 9.01
C TYR A 291 8.53 -6.97 8.75
N GLY A 292 7.52 -6.32 9.34
CA GLY A 292 7.27 -4.88 9.19
C GLY A 292 6.14 -4.49 8.24
N LEU A 293 5.27 -5.45 7.85
CA LEU A 293 4.10 -5.16 7.03
C LEU A 293 3.16 -4.12 7.66
N ASP A 294 3.09 -4.07 8.99
CA ASP A 294 2.34 -3.08 9.77
C ASP A 294 2.89 -1.66 9.61
N TYR A 295 4.22 -1.51 9.55
CA TYR A 295 4.86 -0.25 9.22
C TYR A 295 4.57 0.16 7.77
N ALA A 296 4.72 -0.76 6.81
CA ALA A 296 4.38 -0.51 5.42
C ALA A 296 2.91 -0.08 5.25
N PHE A 297 1.98 -0.80 5.90
CA PHE A 297 0.56 -0.45 5.93
C PHE A 297 0.35 0.97 6.45
N THR A 298 0.92 1.31 7.60
CA THR A 298 0.74 2.62 8.24
C THR A 298 1.29 3.74 7.37
N VAL A 299 2.44 3.54 6.72
CA VAL A 299 3.03 4.55 5.82
C VAL A 299 2.17 4.74 4.56
N MET A 300 1.69 3.65 3.95
CA MET A 300 0.82 3.72 2.77
C MET A 300 -0.53 4.36 3.10
N GLU A 301 -1.17 3.98 4.21
CA GLU A 301 -2.44 4.55 4.65
C GLU A 301 -2.29 6.05 4.95
N ARG A 302 -1.25 6.46 5.67
CA ARG A 302 -0.97 7.88 5.92
C ARG A 302 -0.70 8.65 4.64
N THR A 303 0.00 8.04 3.68
CA THR A 303 0.27 8.64 2.36
C THR A 303 -1.05 8.87 1.61
N ARG A 304 -1.91 7.85 1.54
CA ARG A 304 -3.23 7.94 0.91
C ARG A 304 -4.12 8.99 1.58
N LEU A 305 -4.21 9.00 2.90
CA LEU A 305 -5.03 9.96 3.64
C LEU A 305 -4.51 11.39 3.50
N ALA A 306 -3.19 11.61 3.55
CA ALA A 306 -2.61 12.93 3.33
C ALA A 306 -2.94 13.46 1.93
N ALA A 307 -2.82 12.62 0.90
CA ALA A 307 -3.17 12.96 -0.47
C ALA A 307 -4.64 13.38 -0.62
N LEU A 308 -5.55 12.61 -0.03
CA LEU A 308 -6.99 12.92 0.01
C LEU A 308 -7.29 14.18 0.84
N MET A 309 -6.50 14.47 1.86
CA MET A 309 -6.59 15.70 2.65
C MET A 309 -5.90 16.91 2.00
N GLY A 310 -5.43 16.79 0.76
CA GLY A 310 -4.93 17.91 -0.06
C GLY A 310 -3.41 18.06 -0.11
N ASP A 311 -2.65 17.09 0.38
CA ASP A 311 -1.20 17.05 0.20
C ASP A 311 -0.86 16.76 -1.27
N ALA A 312 -0.64 17.82 -2.04
CA ALA A 312 -0.43 17.77 -3.48
C ALA A 312 0.83 16.99 -3.89
N GLU A 313 1.78 16.76 -2.97
CA GLU A 313 3.01 16.00 -3.23
C GLU A 313 2.80 14.49 -3.12
N LEU A 314 1.68 14.06 -2.54
CA LEU A 314 1.35 12.65 -2.31
C LEU A 314 0.13 12.17 -3.13
N GLN A 315 -0.48 13.04 -3.95
CA GLN A 315 -1.63 12.77 -4.81
C GLN A 315 -1.30 11.87 -6.01
N HIS A 316 -0.69 10.72 -5.74
CA HIS A 316 -0.27 9.72 -6.72
C HIS A 316 -0.81 8.34 -6.38
N PRO A 317 -0.96 7.45 -7.37
CA PRO A 317 -1.22 6.05 -7.11
C PRO A 317 -0.09 5.43 -6.29
N ILE A 318 -0.41 4.40 -5.51
CA ILE A 318 0.55 3.66 -4.66
C ILE A 318 0.76 2.27 -5.25
N SER A 319 2.01 1.83 -5.29
CA SER A 319 2.42 0.49 -5.69
C SER A 319 2.93 -0.34 -4.52
N SER A 320 2.92 -1.66 -4.68
CA SER A 320 3.42 -2.61 -3.71
C SER A 320 4.20 -3.75 -4.35
N GLY A 321 5.47 -3.88 -3.96
CA GLY A 321 6.30 -5.06 -4.16
C GLY A 321 5.85 -6.25 -3.29
N THR A 322 4.64 -6.76 -3.49
CA THR A 322 4.08 -7.84 -2.65
C THR A 322 4.88 -9.15 -2.75
N THR A 323 5.61 -9.37 -3.85
CA THR A 323 6.57 -10.47 -3.98
C THR A 323 7.60 -10.52 -2.84
N ASN A 324 7.85 -9.41 -2.12
CA ASN A 324 8.66 -9.41 -0.91
C ASN A 324 8.16 -10.38 0.18
N ALA A 325 6.89 -10.79 0.14
CA ALA A 325 6.36 -11.87 0.98
C ALA A 325 7.19 -13.16 0.91
N TRP A 326 7.84 -13.44 -0.23
CA TRP A 326 8.70 -14.60 -0.43
C TRP A 326 10.08 -14.49 0.24
N ALA A 327 10.46 -13.31 0.76
CA ALA A 327 11.65 -13.15 1.60
C ALA A 327 11.42 -13.69 3.04
N ALA A 328 10.16 -13.77 3.49
CA ALA A 328 9.84 -14.37 4.79
C ALA A 328 10.18 -15.87 4.77
N ARG A 329 10.93 -16.34 5.76
CA ARG A 329 11.28 -17.78 5.86
C ARG A 329 10.02 -18.66 5.95
N GLU A 330 8.96 -18.14 6.55
CA GLU A 330 7.64 -18.76 6.68
C GLU A 330 6.94 -18.97 5.33
N ALA A 331 7.39 -18.32 4.26
CA ALA A 331 6.83 -18.54 2.92
C ALA A 331 7.46 -19.75 2.21
N TRP A 332 8.70 -20.14 2.52
CA TRP A 332 9.44 -21.11 1.68
C TRP A 332 10.28 -22.15 2.42
N MET A 333 10.73 -21.89 3.66
CA MET A 333 11.54 -22.84 4.42
C MET A 333 10.68 -24.00 4.95
N THR A 334 11.32 -25.14 5.15
CA THR A 334 10.73 -26.24 5.94
C THR A 334 10.70 -25.82 7.41
N MET A 335 9.53 -25.93 8.04
CA MET A 335 9.29 -25.53 9.42
C MET A 335 8.68 -26.70 10.22
N GLU A 336 8.52 -26.52 11.52
CA GLU A 336 7.81 -27.48 12.38
C GLU A 336 6.39 -27.76 11.86
N SER A 337 5.89 -28.98 12.11
CA SER A 337 4.59 -29.46 11.59
C SER A 337 3.41 -28.54 11.91
N LYS A 338 3.45 -27.83 13.05
CA LYS A 338 2.40 -26.88 13.47
C LYS A 338 2.17 -25.72 12.49
N TRP A 339 3.16 -25.39 11.66
CA TRP A 339 3.04 -24.34 10.63
C TRP A 339 2.33 -24.81 9.36
N GLY A 340 2.16 -26.13 9.21
CA GLY A 340 1.56 -26.70 8.00
C GLY A 340 2.50 -26.67 6.77
N PRO A 341 1.98 -27.14 5.62
CA PRO A 341 2.77 -27.34 4.40
C PRO A 341 3.18 -26.01 3.76
N LYS A 342 4.44 -25.93 3.30
CA LYS A 342 5.00 -24.71 2.70
C LYS A 342 4.36 -24.35 1.36
N GLU A 343 3.88 -25.36 0.64
CA GLU A 343 3.16 -25.23 -0.62
C GLU A 343 1.85 -24.44 -0.46
N LEU A 344 1.28 -24.41 0.75
CA LEU A 344 0.14 -23.57 1.10
C LEU A 344 0.58 -22.28 1.78
N ARG A 345 1.57 -22.33 2.69
CA ARG A 345 2.03 -21.14 3.42
C ARG A 345 2.51 -20.03 2.49
N GLY A 346 3.35 -20.34 1.51
CA GLY A 346 3.92 -19.36 0.58
C GLY A 346 2.86 -18.50 -0.11
N PRO A 347 1.93 -19.09 -0.89
CA PRO A 347 0.86 -18.31 -1.52
C PRO A 347 -0.06 -17.60 -0.53
N ILE A 348 -0.29 -18.16 0.67
CA ILE A 348 -1.06 -17.48 1.72
C ILE A 348 -0.31 -16.24 2.22
N TRP A 349 1.01 -16.31 2.40
CA TRP A 349 1.82 -15.17 2.84
C TRP A 349 1.72 -14.01 1.85
N GLU A 350 1.88 -14.31 0.56
CA GLU A 350 1.73 -13.34 -0.52
C GLU A 350 0.30 -12.77 -0.59
N THR A 351 -0.72 -13.63 -0.46
CA THR A 351 -2.12 -13.21 -0.45
C THR A 351 -2.41 -12.27 0.72
N VAL A 352 -2.01 -12.63 1.94
CA VAL A 352 -2.27 -11.82 3.14
C VAL A 352 -1.53 -10.49 3.07
N SER A 353 -0.29 -10.48 2.58
CA SER A 353 0.45 -9.23 2.33
C SER A 353 -0.30 -8.32 1.35
N ALA A 354 -0.71 -8.84 0.19
CA ALA A 354 -1.50 -8.07 -0.79
C ALA A 354 -2.81 -7.54 -0.20
N LEU A 355 -3.61 -8.40 0.44
CA LEU A 355 -4.91 -8.00 1.00
C LEU A 355 -4.78 -6.97 2.11
N THR A 356 -3.71 -7.05 2.90
CA THR A 356 -3.43 -6.04 3.94
C THR A 356 -3.17 -4.68 3.29
N LEU A 357 -2.33 -4.62 2.27
CA LEU A 357 -1.98 -3.36 1.60
C LEU A 357 -3.08 -2.86 0.65
N LEU A 358 -3.95 -3.75 0.17
CA LEU A 358 -5.17 -3.39 -0.54
C LEU A 358 -6.04 -2.48 0.32
N LEU A 359 -6.18 -2.79 1.61
CA LEU A 359 -6.92 -1.96 2.57
C LEU A 359 -6.22 -0.62 2.87
N ALA A 360 -4.91 -0.51 2.66
CA ALA A 360 -4.18 0.75 2.73
C ALA A 360 -4.34 1.63 1.48
N GLY A 361 -5.01 1.11 0.43
CA GLY A 361 -5.26 1.83 -0.81
C GLY A 361 -4.15 1.70 -1.85
N VAL A 362 -3.47 0.56 -1.93
CA VAL A 362 -2.55 0.25 -3.04
C VAL A 362 -3.33 0.02 -4.35
N ASP A 363 -2.82 0.59 -5.43
CA ASP A 363 -3.43 0.57 -6.76
C ASP A 363 -2.68 -0.35 -7.75
N TYR A 364 -1.40 -0.63 -7.50
CA TYR A 364 -0.56 -1.47 -8.37
C TYR A 364 0.23 -2.51 -7.58
N PHE A 365 -0.13 -3.78 -7.73
CA PHE A 365 0.49 -4.90 -7.04
C PHE A 365 1.47 -5.64 -7.95
N MET A 366 2.70 -5.86 -7.46
CA MET A 366 3.70 -6.73 -8.07
C MET A 366 3.69 -8.07 -7.33
N MET A 367 3.21 -9.10 -8.01
CA MET A 367 2.97 -10.44 -7.46
C MET A 367 3.62 -11.52 -8.32
N MET A 368 3.69 -12.74 -7.82
CA MET A 368 4.40 -13.84 -8.48
C MET A 368 3.63 -15.16 -8.45
N HIS A 369 2.98 -15.55 -7.34
CA HIS A 369 2.34 -16.88 -7.26
C HIS A 369 0.93 -16.90 -7.86
N PRO A 370 0.63 -17.80 -8.82
CA PRO A 370 -0.66 -17.81 -9.54
C PRO A 370 -1.90 -17.92 -8.64
N ALA A 371 -1.85 -18.75 -7.60
CA ALA A 371 -2.95 -18.89 -6.64
C ALA A 371 -3.19 -17.61 -5.81
N ALA A 372 -2.12 -16.89 -5.45
CA ALA A 372 -2.22 -15.63 -4.73
C ALA A 372 -2.82 -14.54 -5.63
N VAL A 373 -2.30 -14.40 -6.86
CA VAL A 373 -2.83 -13.50 -7.90
C VAL A 373 -4.32 -13.72 -8.11
N LYS A 374 -4.74 -14.98 -8.32
CA LYS A 374 -6.15 -15.32 -8.51
C LYS A 374 -7.00 -14.89 -7.31
N THR A 375 -6.55 -15.20 -6.10
CA THR A 375 -7.30 -14.90 -4.87
C THR A 375 -7.47 -13.39 -4.67
N VAL A 376 -6.38 -12.63 -4.82
CA VAL A 376 -6.41 -11.16 -4.67
C VAL A 376 -7.30 -10.52 -5.74
N LYS A 377 -7.21 -10.99 -6.99
CA LYS A 377 -8.07 -10.51 -8.08
C LYS A 377 -9.56 -10.76 -7.82
N GLU A 378 -9.91 -11.93 -7.29
CA GLU A 378 -11.29 -12.24 -6.90
C GLU A 378 -11.78 -11.34 -5.76
N VAL A 379 -10.91 -11.02 -4.78
CA VAL A 379 -11.24 -10.10 -3.70
C VAL A 379 -11.40 -8.67 -4.20
N ILE A 380 -10.49 -8.16 -5.04
CA ILE A 380 -10.61 -6.83 -5.67
C ILE A 380 -11.95 -6.73 -6.41
N LYS A 381 -12.31 -7.73 -7.20
CA LYS A 381 -13.59 -7.76 -7.93
C LYS A 381 -14.79 -7.67 -6.99
N LYS A 382 -14.76 -8.35 -5.84
CA LYS A 382 -15.85 -8.28 -4.85
C LYS A 382 -15.92 -6.94 -4.13
N LEU A 383 -14.77 -6.36 -3.80
CA LEU A 383 -14.70 -5.09 -3.05
C LEU A 383 -14.95 -3.85 -3.91
N THR A 384 -14.93 -3.97 -5.24
CA THR A 384 -15.15 -2.85 -6.18
C THR A 384 -16.57 -2.80 -6.74
N VAL A 385 -17.38 -3.82 -6.50
CA VAL A 385 -18.80 -3.83 -6.91
C VAL A 385 -19.63 -3.14 -5.84
N LYS A 386 -20.32 -2.05 -6.22
CA LYS A 386 -21.37 -1.45 -5.40
C LYS A 386 -22.62 -2.34 -5.47
N GLU A 387 -22.77 -3.26 -4.53
CA GLU A 387 -24.02 -3.99 -4.35
C GLU A 387 -25.09 -3.09 -3.73
N GLU A 388 -26.37 -3.29 -4.09
CA GLU A 388 -27.50 -2.63 -3.46
C GLU A 388 -27.61 -3.06 -1.99
N THR A 389 -27.11 -2.21 -1.10
CA THR A 389 -27.04 -2.46 0.35
C THR A 389 -28.38 -2.36 1.07
N GLU A 390 -29.47 -1.99 0.39
CA GLU A 390 -30.82 -1.89 0.97
C GLU A 390 -31.27 -3.18 1.67
N LYS A 391 -30.77 -4.34 1.22
CA LYS A 391 -31.08 -5.64 1.84
C LYS A 391 -30.34 -5.91 3.16
N ILE A 392 -29.20 -5.26 3.39
CA ILE A 392 -28.41 -5.48 4.61
C ILE A 392 -28.93 -4.59 5.73
N TYR A 393 -29.30 -3.33 5.52
CA TYR A 393 -29.72 -2.43 6.61
C TYR A 393 -30.92 -2.95 7.44
N ASN A 394 -31.75 -3.80 6.85
CA ASN A 394 -32.85 -4.46 7.53
C ASN A 394 -32.46 -5.78 8.23
N TRP A 395 -31.17 -6.12 8.38
CA TRP A 395 -30.79 -7.42 8.96
C TRP A 395 -31.32 -7.58 10.41
N ILE A 396 -31.34 -6.51 11.20
CA ILE A 396 -31.89 -6.50 12.56
C ILE A 396 -33.42 -6.65 12.55
N THR A 397 -34.11 -6.02 11.61
CA THR A 397 -35.59 -6.07 11.50
C THR A 397 -36.08 -7.33 10.78
N SER A 398 -35.25 -7.95 9.94
CA SER A 398 -35.54 -9.17 9.18
C SER A 398 -35.47 -10.46 10.02
N LEU A 399 -34.84 -10.41 11.20
CA LEU A 399 -34.81 -11.52 12.17
C LEU A 399 -36.14 -11.67 12.94
N LYS A 400 -37.11 -10.77 12.72
CA LYS A 400 -38.49 -10.89 13.21
C LYS A 400 -39.40 -11.39 12.09
N ARG A 401 -39.27 -12.65 11.69
CA ARG A 401 -40.34 -13.40 11.01
C ARG A 401 -40.41 -14.82 11.54
#